data_AF-A0A1M4YXK7-F1
#
_entry.id   AF-A0A1M4YXK7-F1
#
_cell.length_a   1.000
_cell.length_b   1.000
_cell.length_c   1.000
_cell.angle_alpha   90.00
_cell.angle_beta   90.00
_cell.angle_gamma   90.00
#
_symmetry.space_group_name_H-M   'P 1'
#
loop_
_entity.id
_entity.type
_entity.pdbx_description
1 polymer ?
#
loop_
_entity_poly.entity_id
_entity_poly.type
_entity_poly.pdbx_seq_one_letter_code
_entity_poly.pdbx_strand_id
1 'polypeptide(L)'
;MAVISVPGQEPQKFRNQTLRELCERARPWVYDEGERYLLEEAAALGALYFEPMEPSQRTSLARALIIAARDYRDDLLRQPDLDESDRSREEALAELPPYLGKLLPEP
;
A
#
# COMPACT_ATOMS: atom_id res chain seq x y z
N MET A 1 -16.89 -0.16 -4.74
CA MET A 1 -15.90 0.25 -3.73
C MET A 1 -14.69 -0.67 -3.68
N ALA A 2 -13.59 -0.23 -4.30
CA ALA A 2 -12.24 -0.76 -4.01
C ALA A 2 -11.53 0.24 -3.10
N VAL A 3 -11.23 -0.19 -1.87
CA VAL A 3 -10.55 0.61 -0.85
C VAL A 3 -9.32 -0.16 -0.44
N ILE A 4 -8.15 0.47 -0.47
CA ILE A 4 -6.98 -0.11 0.19
C ILE A 4 -7.03 0.29 1.65
N SER A 5 -7.13 -0.74 2.48
CA SER A 5 -6.74 -0.72 3.88
C SER A 5 -5.76 -1.88 4.07
N VAL A 6 -4.78 -1.74 4.95
CA VAL A 6 -3.86 -2.84 5.26
C VAL A 6 -4.66 -3.94 5.98
N PRO A 7 -4.83 -5.13 5.38
CA PRO A 7 -5.51 -6.24 6.05
C PRO A 7 -4.66 -6.75 7.22
N GLY A 8 -5.28 -7.40 8.21
CA GLY A 8 -4.55 -7.98 9.33
C GLY A 8 -5.37 -8.03 10.61
N GLN A 9 -4.92 -8.88 11.55
CA GLN A 9 -5.53 -9.00 12.88
C GLN A 9 -5.03 -7.93 13.87
N GLU A 10 -4.06 -7.13 13.44
CA GLU A 10 -3.48 -6.08 14.28
C GLU A 10 -4.47 -4.97 14.64
N PRO A 11 -4.26 -4.31 15.80
CA PRO A 11 -4.99 -3.10 16.16
C PRO A 11 -4.98 -2.06 15.03
N GLN A 12 -6.09 -1.33 14.85
CA GLN A 12 -6.27 -0.37 13.75
C GLN A 12 -5.15 0.68 13.66
N LYS A 13 -4.56 1.07 14.80
CA LYS A 13 -3.43 2.00 14.85
C LYS A 13 -2.21 1.47 14.06
N PHE A 14 -1.89 0.19 14.18
CA PHE A 14 -0.77 -0.41 13.44
C PHE A 14 -1.10 -0.53 11.95
N ARG A 15 -2.34 -0.89 11.60
CA ARG A 15 -2.78 -0.93 10.20
C ARG A 15 -2.71 0.45 9.53
N ASN A 16 -3.09 1.51 10.24
CA ASN A 16 -2.96 2.89 9.74
C ASN A 16 -1.50 3.31 9.59
N GLN A 17 -0.62 2.91 10.53
CA GLN A 17 0.81 3.16 10.43
C GLN A 17 1.42 2.44 9.22
N THR A 18 1.11 1.16 9.03
CA THR A 18 1.57 0.38 7.86
C THR A 18 1.11 1.04 6.56
N LEU A 19 -0.15 1.50 6.49
CA LEU A 19 -0.64 2.18 5.28
C LEU A 19 0.11 3.48 5.04
N ARG A 20 0.34 4.27 6.07
CA ARG A 20 1.10 5.51 5.97
C ARG A 20 2.51 5.26 5.45
N GLU A 21 3.22 4.31 6.03
CA GLU A 21 4.57 3.94 5.57
C GLU A 21 4.56 3.40 4.14
N LEU A 22 3.54 2.62 3.77
CA LEU A 22 3.36 2.14 2.40
C LEU A 22 3.16 3.30 1.41
N CYS A 23 2.32 4.28 1.73
CA CYS A 23 2.09 5.47 0.91
C CYS A 23 3.36 6.33 0.78
N GLU A 24 4.09 6.53 1.88
CA GLU A 24 5.37 7.25 1.90
C GLU A 24 6.41 6.56 1.00
N ARG A 25 6.50 5.23 1.06
CA ARG A 25 7.37 4.41 0.20
C ARG A 25 6.92 4.35 -1.26
N ALA A 26 5.64 4.51 -1.54
CA ALA A 26 5.10 4.54 -2.91
C ALA A 26 5.37 5.88 -3.62
N ARG A 27 5.54 6.96 -2.86
CA ARG A 27 5.69 8.33 -3.38
C ARG A 27 6.81 8.54 -4.42
N PRO A 28 8.00 7.91 -4.32
CA PRO A 28 9.05 8.03 -5.34
C PRO A 28 8.67 7.39 -6.69
N TRP A 29 7.70 6.47 -6.70
CA TRP A 29 7.31 5.70 -7.89
C TRP A 29 6.20 6.37 -8.70
N VAL A 30 5.63 7.47 -8.19
CA VAL A 30 4.64 8.29 -8.89
C VAL A 30 5.28 9.57 -9.45
N TYR A 31 5.00 9.83 -10.71
CA TYR A 31 5.56 10.98 -11.44
C TYR A 31 4.63 12.19 -11.43
N ASP A 32 3.32 11.95 -11.40
CA ASP A 32 2.30 12.99 -11.38
C ASP A 32 2.13 13.60 -9.97
N GLU A 33 1.93 14.91 -9.91
CA GLU A 33 1.75 15.63 -8.65
C GLU A 33 0.38 15.32 -8.01
N GLY A 34 -0.66 15.11 -8.82
CA GLY A 34 -1.97 14.68 -8.35
C GLY A 34 -1.93 13.31 -7.68
N GLU A 35 -1.20 12.36 -8.26
CA GLU A 35 -0.97 11.03 -7.67
C GLU A 35 -0.23 11.12 -6.33
N ARG A 36 0.77 12.00 -6.21
CA ARG A 36 1.46 12.24 -4.93
C ARG A 36 0.53 12.79 -3.88
N TYR A 37 -0.30 13.76 -4.24
CA TYR A 37 -1.29 14.33 -3.32
C TYR A 37 -2.26 13.25 -2.81
N LEU A 38 -2.73 12.35 -3.69
CA LEU A 38 -3.61 11.24 -3.30
C LEU A 38 -2.94 10.27 -2.31
N LEU A 39 -1.64 10.00 -2.46
CA LEU A 39 -0.89 9.18 -1.49
C LEU A 39 -0.73 9.90 -0.15
N GLU A 40 -0.48 11.20 -0.14
CA GLU A 40 -0.41 12.01 1.08
C GLU A 40 -1.75 12.06 1.81
N GLU A 41 -2.84 12.26 1.07
CA GLU A 41 -4.20 12.25 1.60
C GLU A 41 -4.53 10.87 2.19
N ALA A 42 -4.22 9.79 1.49
CA ALA A 42 -4.46 8.44 2.00
C ALA A 42 -3.65 8.10 3.25
N ALA A 43 -2.40 8.56 3.32
CA ALA A 43 -1.57 8.43 4.51
C ALA A 43 -2.16 9.18 5.72
N ALA A 44 -2.79 10.33 5.49
CA ALA A 44 -3.44 11.12 6.54
C ALA A 44 -4.79 10.51 6.98
N LEU A 45 -5.59 10.00 6.02
CA LEU A 45 -6.91 9.45 6.28
C LEU A 45 -6.89 7.99 6.75
N GLY A 46 -5.80 7.25 6.49
CA GLY A 46 -5.71 5.83 6.80
C GLY A 46 -6.47 4.93 5.81
N ALA A 47 -6.78 5.44 4.61
CA ALA A 47 -7.40 4.67 3.53
C ALA A 47 -7.14 5.32 2.16
N LEU A 48 -7.00 4.50 1.10
CA LEU A 48 -6.94 4.98 -0.30
C LEU A 48 -8.16 4.48 -1.08
N TYR A 49 -8.92 5.41 -1.66
CA TYR A 49 -10.17 5.13 -2.38
C TYR A 49 -9.95 5.18 -3.89
N PHE A 50 -10.10 4.05 -4.58
CA PHE A 50 -9.85 3.94 -6.02
C PHE A 50 -11.04 4.34 -6.89
N GLU A 51 -12.24 4.28 -6.34
CA GLU A 51 -13.49 4.54 -7.04
C GLU A 51 -13.59 5.93 -7.69
N PRO A 52 -13.21 7.05 -7.03
CA PRO A 52 -13.27 8.37 -7.66
C PRO A 52 -12.12 8.66 -8.64
N MET A 53 -11.15 7.74 -8.79
CA MET A 53 -9.96 7.97 -9.61
C MET A 53 -10.16 7.54 -11.06
N GLU A 54 -9.53 8.27 -11.97
CA GLU A 54 -9.43 7.89 -13.38
C GLU A 54 -8.69 6.54 -13.54
N PRO A 55 -9.05 5.71 -14.54
CA PRO A 55 -8.45 4.38 -14.71
C PRO A 55 -6.92 4.38 -14.85
N SER A 56 -6.35 5.40 -15.51
CA SER A 56 -4.91 5.57 -15.69
C SER A 56 -4.20 5.86 -14.36
N GLN A 57 -4.73 6.79 -13.56
CA GLN A 57 -4.22 7.12 -12.23
C GLN A 57 -4.33 5.94 -11.28
N ARG A 58 -5.48 5.25 -11.28
CA ARG A 58 -5.68 3.99 -10.53
C ARG A 58 -4.60 2.97 -10.89
N THR A 59 -4.30 2.83 -12.17
CA THR A 59 -3.29 1.87 -12.65
C THR A 59 -1.88 2.26 -12.20
N SER A 60 -1.53 3.54 -12.33
CA SER A 60 -0.25 4.08 -11.88
C SER A 60 -0.05 3.89 -10.37
N LEU A 61 -1.01 4.32 -9.57
CA LEU A 61 -0.98 4.22 -8.12
C LEU A 61 -0.92 2.77 -7.62
N ALA A 62 -1.73 1.87 -8.19
CA ALA A 62 -1.69 0.46 -7.83
C ALA A 62 -0.32 -0.16 -8.12
N ARG A 63 0.33 0.19 -9.25
CA ARG A 63 1.70 -0.27 -9.56
C ARG A 63 2.72 0.27 -8.56
N ALA A 64 2.66 1.56 -8.24
CA ALA A 64 3.53 2.17 -7.25
C ALA A 64 3.41 1.50 -5.86
N LEU A 65 2.18 1.22 -5.44
CA LEU A 65 1.89 0.53 -4.18
C LEU A 65 2.33 -0.93 -4.18
N ILE A 66 2.20 -1.64 -5.32
CA ILE A 66 2.74 -3.00 -5.47
C ILE A 66 4.25 -3.03 -5.27
N ILE A 67 4.98 -2.08 -5.88
CA ILE A 67 6.44 -1.98 -5.75
C ILE A 67 6.79 -1.68 -4.30
N ALA A 68 6.18 -0.65 -3.71
CA ALA A 68 6.42 -0.27 -2.32
C ALA A 68 6.09 -1.38 -1.31
N ALA A 69 5.03 -2.15 -1.55
CA ALA A 69 4.66 -3.28 -0.68
C ALA A 69 5.71 -4.38 -0.71
N ARG A 70 6.23 -4.72 -1.89
CA ARG A 70 7.30 -5.71 -2.05
C ARG A 70 8.59 -5.24 -1.39
N ASP A 71 9.01 -4.01 -1.66
CA ASP A 71 10.23 -3.44 -1.06
C ASP A 71 10.13 -3.39 0.47
N TYR A 72 8.97 -2.98 1.00
CA TYR A 72 8.76 -2.94 2.44
C TYR A 72 8.78 -4.34 3.07
N ARG A 73 8.12 -5.31 2.43
CA ARG A 73 8.14 -6.70 2.86
C ARG A 73 9.56 -7.27 2.88
N ASP A 74 10.34 -7.03 1.83
CA ASP A 74 11.73 -7.48 1.74
C ASP A 74 12.60 -6.85 2.84
N ASP A 75 12.37 -5.59 3.18
CA ASP A 75 13.07 -4.92 4.28
C ASP A 75 12.73 -5.53 5.64
N LEU A 76 11.46 -5.90 5.88
CA LEU A 76 11.05 -6.62 7.10
C LEU A 76 11.73 -7.98 7.16
N LEU A 77 11.71 -8.75 6.07
CA LEU A 77 12.30 -10.09 5.99
C LEU A 77 13.83 -10.12 6.18
N ARG A 78 14.52 -9.00 5.95
CA ARG A 78 15.96 -8.87 6.22
C ARG A 78 16.28 -8.63 7.70
N GLN A 79 15.29 -8.33 8.53
CA GLN A 79 15.52 -8.06 9.95
C GLN A 79 15.77 -9.39 10.69
N PRO A 80 16.85 -9.47 11.49
CA PRO A 80 17.24 -10.72 12.16
C PRO A 80 16.24 -11.17 13.23
N ASP A 81 15.51 -10.23 13.85
CA ASP A 81 14.59 -10.48 14.96
C ASP A 81 13.18 -9.93 14.66
N LEU A 82 12.49 -10.55 13.71
CA LEU A 82 11.08 -10.24 13.41
C LEU A 82 10.18 -10.63 14.58
N ASP A 83 9.60 -9.62 15.23
CA ASP A 83 8.57 -9.80 16.23
C ASP A 83 7.23 -10.23 15.60
N GLU A 84 6.23 -10.50 16.44
CA GLU A 84 4.90 -10.94 15.98
C GLU A 84 4.18 -9.87 15.16
N SER A 85 4.41 -8.58 15.45
CA SER A 85 3.80 -7.47 14.74
C SER A 85 4.38 -7.34 13.34
N ASP A 86 5.71 -7.43 13.23
CA ASP A 86 6.39 -7.35 11.95
C ASP A 86 6.06 -8.56 11.05
N ARG A 87 5.86 -9.75 11.62
CA ARG A 87 5.34 -10.91 10.85
C ARG A 87 3.93 -10.67 10.34
N SER A 88 3.03 -10.19 11.20
CA SER A 88 1.66 -9.88 10.77
C SER A 88 1.65 -8.80 9.68
N ARG A 89 2.55 -7.82 9.76
CA ARG A 89 2.74 -6.79 8.74
C ARG A 89 3.29 -7.36 7.43
N GLU A 90 4.29 -8.23 7.51
CA GLU A 90 4.85 -8.93 6.35
C GLU A 90 3.79 -9.74 5.60
N GLU A 91 2.96 -10.50 6.32
CA GLU A 91 1.84 -11.26 5.76
C GLU A 91 0.83 -10.33 5.05
N ALA A 92 0.44 -9.23 5.70
CA ALA A 92 -0.47 -8.25 5.12
C ALA A 92 0.10 -7.61 3.84
N LEU A 93 1.41 -7.30 3.83
CA LEU A 93 2.10 -6.76 2.66
C LEU A 93 2.21 -7.79 1.53
N ALA A 94 2.27 -9.09 1.84
CA ALA A 94 2.26 -10.16 0.83
C ALA A 94 0.91 -10.30 0.11
N GLU A 95 -0.21 -10.00 0.79
CA GLU A 95 -1.56 -10.07 0.22
C GLU A 95 -1.95 -8.86 -0.64
N LEU A 96 -1.31 -7.70 -0.42
CA LEU A 96 -1.62 -6.47 -1.14
C LEU A 96 -1.36 -6.56 -2.66
N PRO A 97 -0.20 -7.06 -3.15
CA PRO A 97 0.05 -7.15 -4.58
C PRO A 97 -0.97 -7.96 -5.39
N PRO A 98 -1.37 -9.19 -4.99
CA PRO A 98 -2.40 -9.93 -5.71
C PRO A 98 -3.78 -9.26 -5.61
N TYR A 99 -4.10 -8.59 -4.50
CA TYR A 99 -5.33 -7.79 -4.39
C TYR A 99 -5.33 -6.62 -5.39
N LEU A 100 -4.24 -5.86 -5.44
CA LEU A 100 -4.09 -4.73 -6.34
C LEU A 100 -4.04 -5.14 -7.81
N GLY A 101 -3.42 -6.28 -8.12
CA GLY A 101 -3.40 -6.85 -9.46
C GLY A 101 -4.79 -7.10 -10.03
N LYS A 102 -5.77 -7.49 -9.19
CA LYS A 102 -7.18 -7.69 -9.60
C LYS A 102 -7.90 -6.38 -9.91
N LEU A 103 -7.40 -5.25 -9.42
CA LEU A 103 -7.96 -3.91 -9.66
C LEU A 103 -7.40 -3.26 -10.93
N LEU A 104 -6.34 -3.83 -11.50
CA LEU A 104 -5.75 -3.39 -12.76
C LEU A 104 -6.50 -4.04 -13.94
N PRO A 105 -6.78 -3.31 -15.02
CA PRO A 105 -7.22 -3.94 -16.27
C PRO A 105 -6.12 -4.90 -16.77
N GLU A 106 -6.51 -6.07 -17.29
CA GLU A 106 -5.58 -6.97 -17.98
C GLU A 106 -4.89 -6.23 -19.14
N PRO A 107 -3.60 -6.51 -19.40
CA PRO A 107 -2.80 -5.82 -20.41
C PRO A 107 -3.36 -5.98 -21.84
#